data_AF-A0A9W8HX73-F1
#
_entry.id   AF-A0A9W8HX73-F1
#
_cell.length_a   1.000
_cell.length_b   1.000
_cell.length_c   1.000
_cell.angle_alpha   90.00
_cell.angle_beta   90.00
_cell.angle_gamma   90.00
#
_symmetry.space_group_name_H-M   'P 1'
#
loop_
_entity.id
_entity.type
_entity.pdbx_description
1 polymer ?
#
loop_
_entity_poly.entity_id
_entity_poly.type
_entity_poly.pdbx_seq_one_letter_code
_entity_poly.pdbx_strand_id
1 'polypeptide(L)'
;MPHSWTVYQWAPTRRFKSFAGVILFVVLILLAELNVFYLKALLWIPPEHPLVITRLLLLFLFALPSAREYYEYYSNPRCKRMGAHCWLLIATLLTELLIVVKFARGEFTEPTPRFAIVFWSAVAALLGAFSLWQFVIMPRLQSTPPLAPHSKKTE
;
A
#
# COMPACT_ATOMS: atom_id res chain seq x y z
N MET A 1 14.99 -10.57 31.57
CA MET A 1 15.53 -9.69 30.50
C MET A 1 14.65 -9.89 29.28
N PRO A 2 14.28 -8.85 28.51
CA PRO A 2 13.37 -9.03 27.37
C PRO A 2 14.00 -10.02 26.38
N HIS A 3 13.26 -11.10 26.07
CA HIS A 3 13.81 -12.32 25.48
C HIS A 3 14.27 -12.16 24.01
N SER A 4 13.84 -11.13 23.31
CA SER A 4 14.47 -10.62 22.08
C SER A 4 13.73 -9.36 21.62
N TRP A 5 14.44 -8.39 21.07
CA TRP A 5 13.84 -7.29 20.33
C TRP A 5 13.60 -7.77 18.89
N THR A 6 12.35 -7.79 18.45
CA THR A 6 12.03 -8.06 17.05
C THR A 6 12.31 -6.80 16.23
N VAL A 7 13.46 -6.79 15.55
CA VAL A 7 13.83 -5.71 14.64
C VAL A 7 13.02 -5.85 13.34
N TYR A 8 12.12 -4.91 13.09
CA TYR A 8 11.32 -4.84 11.88
C TYR A 8 12.16 -4.29 10.72
N GLN A 9 12.83 -5.18 9.97
CA GLN A 9 13.53 -4.80 8.74
C GLN A 9 12.56 -4.75 7.56
N TRP A 10 11.83 -3.65 7.44
CA TRP A 10 11.12 -3.30 6.21
C TRP A 10 12.17 -2.96 5.15
N ALA A 11 12.52 -3.93 4.31
CA ALA A 11 13.40 -3.72 3.17
C ALA A 11 12.55 -3.66 1.88
N PRO A 12 11.83 -2.55 1.63
CA PRO A 12 10.78 -2.47 0.60
C PRO A 12 11.33 -2.73 -0.80
N THR A 13 12.57 -2.35 -1.08
CA THR A 13 13.20 -2.45 -2.40
C THR A 13 14.05 -3.71 -2.60
N ARG A 14 14.17 -4.58 -1.58
CA ARG A 14 15.12 -5.71 -1.63
C ARG A 14 14.67 -6.87 -2.52
N ARG A 15 13.35 -7.05 -2.67
CA ARG A 15 12.72 -8.08 -3.52
C ARG A 15 11.48 -7.47 -4.18
N PHE A 16 11.19 -7.84 -5.43
CA PHE A 16 9.97 -7.37 -6.12
C PHE A 16 8.71 -7.68 -5.33
N LYS A 17 8.64 -8.90 -4.76
CA LYS A 17 7.55 -9.30 -3.88
C LYS A 17 7.38 -8.31 -2.74
N SER A 18 8.49 -7.86 -2.11
CA SER A 18 8.62 -6.90 -0.98
C SER A 18 8.21 -5.46 -1.30
N PHE A 19 8.31 -5.07 -2.55
CA PHE A 19 7.86 -3.77 -3.03
C PHE A 19 6.36 -3.78 -3.32
N ALA A 20 5.89 -4.80 -4.04
CA ALA A 20 4.49 -4.92 -4.45
C ALA A 20 3.50 -4.95 -3.27
N GLY A 21 3.87 -5.57 -2.16
CA GLY A 21 3.04 -5.60 -0.94
C GLY A 21 3.02 -4.25 -0.22
N VAL A 22 4.13 -3.51 -0.15
CA VAL A 22 4.10 -2.14 0.39
C VAL A 22 3.21 -1.25 -0.47
N ILE A 23 3.30 -1.34 -1.80
CA ILE A 23 2.40 -0.63 -2.71
C ILE A 23 0.94 -1.04 -2.48
N LEU A 24 0.65 -2.33 -2.38
CA LEU A 24 -0.69 -2.83 -2.08
C LEU A 24 -1.23 -2.28 -0.76
N PHE A 25 -0.40 -2.27 0.29
CA PHE A 25 -0.77 -1.74 1.60
C PHE A 25 -1.12 -0.24 1.54
N VAL A 26 -0.30 0.55 0.84
CA VAL A 26 -0.56 1.98 0.61
C VAL A 26 -1.85 2.18 -0.18
N VAL A 27 -2.07 1.41 -1.24
CA VAL A 27 -3.31 1.48 -2.04
C VAL A 27 -4.53 1.14 -1.21
N LEU A 28 -4.46 0.13 -0.35
CA LEU A 28 -5.58 -0.24 0.54
C LEU A 28 -5.91 0.86 1.54
N ILE A 29 -4.90 1.51 2.13
CA ILE A 29 -5.11 2.66 3.03
C ILE A 29 -5.71 3.84 2.27
N LEU A 30 -5.18 4.17 1.08
CA LEU A 30 -5.72 5.24 0.24
C LEU A 30 -7.16 4.96 -0.18
N LEU A 31 -7.48 3.72 -0.55
CA LEU A 31 -8.84 3.30 -0.87
C LEU A 31 -9.77 3.44 0.35
N ALA A 32 -9.27 3.12 1.55
CA ALA A 32 -10.03 3.29 2.79
C ALA A 32 -10.35 4.75 3.07
N GLU A 33 -9.38 5.64 2.92
CA GLU A 33 -9.59 7.07 3.11
C GLU A 33 -10.53 7.64 2.02
N LEU A 34 -10.28 7.28 0.77
CA LEU A 34 -11.06 7.73 -0.38
C LEU A 34 -12.53 7.30 -0.29
N ASN A 35 -12.81 6.05 0.07
CA ASN A 35 -14.17 5.55 0.27
C ASN A 35 -14.94 6.43 1.25
N VAL A 36 -14.32 6.87 2.34
CA VAL A 36 -14.99 7.74 3.32
C VAL A 36 -15.24 9.14 2.81
N PHE A 37 -14.31 9.73 2.06
CA PHE A 37 -14.58 11.00 1.39
C PHE A 37 -15.78 10.88 0.44
N TYR A 38 -15.89 9.78 -0.31
CA TYR A 38 -17.04 9.51 -1.18
C TYR A 38 -18.34 9.28 -0.41
N LEU A 39 -18.32 8.49 0.66
CA LEU A 39 -19.50 8.27 1.51
C LEU A 39 -20.02 9.58 2.11
N LYS A 40 -19.12 10.45 2.59
CA LYS A 40 -19.48 11.77 3.12
C LYS A 40 -20.08 12.67 2.04
N ALA A 41 -19.52 12.63 0.82
CA ALA A 41 -20.01 13.42 -0.31
C ALA A 41 -21.38 12.94 -0.81
N LEU A 42 -21.57 11.62 -0.97
CA LEU A 42 -22.79 11.03 -1.54
C LEU A 42 -23.98 11.04 -0.58
N LEU A 43 -23.77 10.76 0.71
CA LEU A 43 -24.86 10.58 1.66
C LEU A 43 -25.15 11.86 2.47
N TRP A 44 -24.49 12.99 2.15
CA TRP A 44 -24.63 14.29 2.82
C TRP A 44 -24.64 14.18 4.36
N ILE A 45 -23.75 13.34 4.89
CA ILE A 45 -23.82 12.86 6.27
C ILE A 45 -23.33 13.96 7.23
N PRO A 46 -24.13 14.34 8.25
CA PRO A 46 -23.65 15.23 9.31
C PRO A 46 -22.57 14.53 10.16
N PRO A 47 -21.58 15.26 10.69
CA PRO A 47 -20.41 14.68 11.37
C PRO A 47 -20.72 13.77 12.57
N GLU A 48 -21.93 13.87 13.14
CA GLU A 48 -22.39 13.09 14.31
C GLU A 48 -22.93 11.70 13.95
N HIS A 49 -22.95 11.34 12.66
CA HIS A 49 -23.56 10.08 12.24
C HIS A 49 -22.76 8.86 12.74
N PRO A 50 -23.45 7.83 13.28
CA PRO A 50 -22.81 6.67 13.90
C PRO A 50 -21.81 5.95 12.99
N LEU A 51 -22.04 5.92 11.66
CA LEU A 51 -21.10 5.31 10.70
C LEU A 51 -19.70 5.94 10.76
N VAL A 52 -19.60 7.26 10.89
CA VAL A 52 -18.31 7.97 10.93
C VAL A 52 -17.58 7.65 12.24
N ILE A 53 -18.31 7.64 13.36
CA ILE A 53 -17.78 7.36 14.69
C ILE A 53 -17.32 5.91 14.80
N THR A 54 -18.16 4.95 14.40
CA THR A 54 -17.81 3.52 14.42
C THR A 54 -16.56 3.25 13.58
N ARG A 55 -16.43 3.88 12.41
CA ARG A 55 -15.25 3.72 11.55
C ARG A 55 -13.98 4.29 12.19
N LEU A 56 -14.06 5.48 12.79
CA LEU A 56 -12.91 6.09 13.47
C LEU A 56 -12.42 5.19 14.62
N LEU A 57 -13.36 4.61 15.38
CA LEU A 57 -13.04 3.67 16.46
C LEU A 57 -12.46 2.35 15.94
N LEU A 58 -13.06 1.75 14.90
CA LEU A 58 -12.59 0.49 14.31
C LEU A 58 -11.19 0.64 13.70
N LEU A 59 -10.95 1.73 12.94
CA LEU A 59 -9.63 2.00 12.39
C LEU A 59 -8.62 2.28 13.49
N PHE A 60 -8.95 3.09 14.49
CA PHE A 60 -8.01 3.40 15.57
C PHE A 60 -7.62 2.15 16.36
N LEU A 61 -8.60 1.30 16.71
CA LEU A 61 -8.38 0.09 17.49
C LEU A 61 -7.61 -0.97 16.69
N PHE A 62 -7.92 -1.13 15.40
CA PHE A 62 -7.39 -2.22 14.59
C PHE A 62 -6.25 -1.83 13.64
N ALA A 63 -5.94 -0.55 13.44
CA ALA A 63 -4.87 -0.13 12.52
C ALA A 63 -3.50 -0.65 12.93
N LEU A 64 -3.13 -0.51 14.21
CA LEU A 64 -1.84 -0.98 14.72
C LEU A 64 -1.68 -2.52 14.67
N PRO A 65 -2.61 -3.34 15.20
CA PRO A 65 -2.48 -4.78 15.10
C PRO A 65 -2.59 -5.26 13.64
N SER A 66 -3.45 -4.66 12.81
CA SER A 66 -3.56 -5.02 11.39
C SER A 66 -2.28 -4.73 10.61
N ALA A 67 -1.61 -3.58 10.85
CA ALA A 67 -0.34 -3.27 10.22
C ALA A 67 0.76 -4.27 10.61
N ARG A 68 0.77 -4.73 11.87
CA ARG A 68 1.70 -5.77 12.31
C ARG A 68 1.40 -7.13 11.69
N GLU A 69 0.13 -7.54 11.69
CA GLU A 69 -0.32 -8.79 11.05
C GLU A 69 0.01 -8.80 9.55
N TYR A 70 -0.20 -7.68 8.86
CA TYR A 70 0.14 -7.51 7.45
C TYR A 70 1.64 -7.67 7.21
N TYR A 71 2.46 -7.00 8.04
CA TYR A 71 3.92 -7.15 7.97
C TYR A 71 4.35 -8.59 8.21
N GLU A 72 3.78 -9.26 9.22
CA GLU A 72 4.17 -10.62 9.58
C GLU A 72 3.78 -11.64 8.51
N TYR A 73 2.57 -11.54 7.95
CA TYR A 73 2.12 -12.35 6.81
C TYR A 73 3.06 -12.22 5.61
N TYR A 74 3.61 -11.03 5.42
CA TYR A 74 4.42 -10.71 4.27
C TYR A 74 5.92 -11.01 4.45
N SER A 75 6.46 -10.73 5.64
CA SER A 75 7.87 -10.91 5.98
C SER A 75 8.21 -12.34 6.36
N ASN A 76 7.28 -13.08 6.98
CA ASN A 76 7.52 -14.43 7.47
C ASN A 76 6.88 -15.48 6.54
N PRO A 77 7.67 -16.28 5.81
CA PRO A 77 7.13 -17.30 4.89
C PRO A 77 6.38 -18.44 5.60
N ARG A 78 6.49 -18.55 6.93
CA ARG A 78 5.75 -19.53 7.74
C ARG A 78 4.31 -19.09 8.03
N CYS A 79 4.03 -17.79 8.00
CA CYS A 79 2.69 -17.25 8.25
C CYS A 79 1.87 -17.27 6.95
N LYS A 80 1.07 -18.32 6.77
CA LYS A 80 0.23 -18.50 5.56
C LYS A 80 -1.19 -17.89 5.67
N ARG A 81 -1.62 -17.46 6.86
CA ARG A 81 -2.95 -16.91 7.10
C ARG A 81 -2.84 -15.43 7.45
N MET A 82 -3.66 -14.61 6.79
CA MET A 82 -3.90 -13.23 7.19
C MET A 82 -4.65 -13.21 8.52
N GLY A 83 -4.24 -12.31 9.42
CA GLY A 83 -4.87 -12.17 10.73
C GLY A 83 -6.29 -11.58 10.65
N ALA A 84 -7.04 -11.75 11.73
CA ALA A 84 -8.46 -11.40 11.77
C ALA A 84 -8.67 -9.88 11.64
N HIS A 85 -7.78 -9.05 12.20
CA HIS A 85 -7.90 -7.59 12.11
C HIS A 85 -7.69 -7.10 10.67
N CYS A 86 -6.78 -7.74 9.93
CA CYS A 86 -6.61 -7.46 8.51
C CYS A 86 -7.86 -7.81 7.70
N TRP A 87 -8.47 -8.97 7.96
CA TRP A 87 -9.75 -9.37 7.34
C TRP A 87 -10.90 -8.42 7.67
N LEU A 88 -11.00 -7.95 8.91
CA LEU A 88 -12.02 -6.99 9.31
C LEU A 88 -11.86 -5.67 8.55
N LEU A 89 -10.63 -5.14 8.40
CA LEU A 89 -10.41 -3.94 7.58
C LEU A 89 -10.81 -4.16 6.12
N ILE A 90 -10.46 -5.31 5.52
CA ILE A 90 -10.85 -5.65 4.15
C ILE A 90 -12.38 -5.73 4.03
N ALA A 91 -13.06 -6.35 4.99
CA ALA A 91 -14.51 -6.45 5.00
C ALA A 91 -15.17 -5.06 5.10
N THR A 92 -14.66 -4.17 5.97
CA THR A 92 -15.11 -2.78 6.05
C THR A 92 -14.90 -2.03 4.74
N LEU A 93 -13.73 -2.19 4.11
CA LEU A 93 -13.45 -1.58 2.81
C LEU A 93 -14.42 -2.03 1.74
N LEU A 94 -14.72 -3.33 1.70
CA LEU A 94 -15.61 -3.91 0.70
C LEU A 94 -17.05 -3.45 0.90
N THR A 95 -17.55 -3.41 2.13
CA THR A 95 -18.91 -2.92 2.41
C THR A 95 -19.06 -1.44 2.09
N GLU A 96 -18.07 -0.61 2.43
CA GLU A 96 -18.06 0.81 2.06
C GLU A 96 -18.03 1.01 0.54
N LEU A 97 -17.17 0.26 -0.16
CA LEU A 97 -17.09 0.31 -1.61
C LEU A 97 -18.44 -0.06 -2.26
N LEU A 98 -19.10 -1.11 -1.75
CA LEU A 98 -20.43 -1.52 -2.23
C LEU A 98 -21.48 -0.42 -2.04
N ILE A 99 -21.45 0.27 -0.90
CA ILE A 99 -22.34 1.40 -0.63
C ILE A 99 -22.04 2.53 -1.62
N VAL A 100 -20.77 2.94 -1.76
CA VAL A 100 -20.38 4.00 -2.70
C VAL A 100 -20.82 3.66 -4.12
N VAL A 101 -20.53 2.45 -4.63
CA VAL A 101 -20.92 2.05 -6.00
C VAL A 101 -22.44 2.04 -6.18
N LYS A 102 -23.19 1.67 -5.15
CA LYS A 102 -24.66 1.66 -5.19
C LYS A 102 -25.23 3.08 -5.26
N PHE A 103 -24.73 4.00 -4.45
CA PHE A 103 -25.23 5.38 -4.36
C PHE A 103 -24.59 6.34 -5.37
N ALA A 104 -23.44 5.99 -5.96
CA ALA A 104 -22.77 6.81 -6.97
C ALA A 104 -23.48 6.83 -8.33
N ARG A 105 -24.42 5.91 -8.58
CA ARG A 105 -25.14 5.82 -9.85
C ARG A 105 -26.06 7.03 -10.03
N GLY A 106 -25.70 7.93 -10.93
CA GLY A 106 -26.51 9.09 -11.31
C GLY A 106 -26.10 10.42 -10.67
N GLU A 107 -25.22 10.39 -9.66
CA GLU A 107 -24.71 11.60 -8.99
C GLU A 107 -23.56 12.26 -9.78
N PHE A 108 -22.66 11.46 -10.35
CA PHE A 108 -21.54 11.97 -11.14
C PHE A 108 -21.91 12.05 -12.63
N THR A 109 -22.71 13.06 -12.98
CA THR A 109 -23.06 13.37 -14.39
C THR A 109 -21.94 14.13 -15.10
N GLU A 110 -21.09 14.83 -14.36
CA GLU A 110 -19.92 15.53 -14.92
C GLU A 110 -18.72 14.59 -15.10
N PRO A 111 -17.99 14.69 -16.22
CA PRO A 111 -16.79 13.90 -16.45
C PRO A 111 -15.73 14.22 -15.40
N THR A 112 -14.99 13.20 -14.96
CA THR A 112 -13.92 13.36 -13.97
C THR A 112 -12.90 14.42 -14.43
N PRO A 113 -12.43 15.29 -13.50
CA PRO A 113 -11.58 16.40 -13.87
C PRO A 113 -10.28 15.89 -14.50
N ARG A 114 -9.95 16.40 -15.68
CA ARG A 114 -8.78 15.95 -16.49
C ARG A 114 -7.47 16.03 -15.71
N PHE A 115 -7.33 17.03 -14.84
CA PHE A 115 -6.17 17.19 -13.97
C PHE A 115 -5.93 15.97 -13.07
N ALA A 116 -6.98 15.40 -12.47
CA ALA A 116 -6.86 14.22 -11.61
C ALA A 116 -6.38 13.01 -12.41
N ILE A 117 -6.92 12.80 -13.62
CA ILE A 117 -6.51 11.70 -14.50
C ILE A 117 -5.01 11.84 -14.84
N VAL A 118 -4.58 13.04 -15.25
CA VAL A 118 -3.18 13.29 -15.59
C VAL A 118 -2.27 13.07 -14.38
N PHE A 119 -2.63 13.62 -13.21
CA PHE A 119 -1.87 13.45 -11.97
C PHE A 119 -1.68 11.97 -11.61
N TRP A 120 -2.77 11.19 -11.56
CA TRP A 120 -2.69 9.77 -11.22
C TRP A 120 -1.97 8.94 -12.28
N SER A 121 -2.11 9.29 -13.57
CA SER A 121 -1.34 8.65 -14.64
C SER A 121 0.16 8.92 -14.50
N ALA A 122 0.56 10.15 -14.12
CA ALA A 122 1.96 10.50 -13.88
C ALA A 122 2.53 9.78 -12.66
N VAL A 123 1.77 9.70 -11.56
CA VAL A 123 2.14 8.93 -10.37
C VAL A 123 2.33 7.45 -10.71
N ALA A 124 1.41 6.85 -11.46
CA ALA A 124 1.51 5.46 -11.89
C ALA A 124 2.72 5.23 -12.81
N ALA A 125 2.98 6.14 -13.75
CA ALA A 125 4.13 6.08 -14.64
C ALA A 125 5.46 6.19 -13.85
N LEU A 126 5.54 7.11 -12.89
CA LEU A 126 6.73 7.30 -12.05
C LEU A 126 6.99 6.07 -11.17
N LEU A 127 5.95 5.50 -10.56
CA LEU A 127 6.04 4.25 -9.79
C LEU A 127 6.50 3.08 -10.67
N GLY A 128 5.95 2.96 -11.87
CA GLY A 128 6.38 1.94 -12.85
C GLY A 128 7.84 2.11 -13.25
N ALA A 129 8.25 3.33 -13.60
CA ALA A 129 9.62 3.66 -13.96
C ALA A 129 10.60 3.39 -12.81
N PHE A 130 10.24 3.78 -11.58
CA PHE A 130 11.04 3.49 -10.37
C PHE A 130 11.19 1.98 -10.15
N SER A 131 10.11 1.23 -10.33
CA SER A 131 10.13 -0.23 -10.21
C SER A 131 11.07 -0.87 -11.24
N LEU A 132 10.99 -0.44 -12.50
CA LEU A 132 11.88 -0.91 -13.57
C LEU A 132 13.35 -0.53 -13.28
N TRP A 133 13.61 0.69 -12.81
CA TRP A 133 14.95 1.13 -12.45
C TRP A 133 15.56 0.28 -11.33
N GLN A 134 14.83 0.10 -10.23
CA GLN A 134 15.29 -0.67 -9.08
C GLN A 134 15.50 -2.15 -9.41
N PHE A 135 14.58 -2.79 -10.12
CA PHE A 135 14.61 -4.25 -10.30
C PHE A 135 15.30 -4.71 -11.60
N VAL A 136 15.47 -3.85 -12.60
CA VAL A 136 16.09 -4.22 -13.89
C VAL A 136 17.44 -3.53 -14.09
N ILE A 137 17.55 -2.22 -13.82
CA ILE A 137 18.75 -1.44 -14.15
C ILE A 137 19.82 -1.61 -13.06
N MET A 138 19.43 -1.51 -11.78
CA MET A 138 20.38 -1.60 -10.67
C MET A 138 21.15 -2.95 -10.60
N PRO A 139 20.51 -4.12 -10.81
CA PRO A 139 21.24 -5.40 -10.86
C PRO A 139 22.15 -5.54 -12.09
N ARG A 140 21.79 -4.91 -13.22
CA ARG A 140 22.61 -4.90 -14.44
C ARG A 140 23.87 -4.06 -14.29
N LEU A 141 23.81 -2.95 -13.56
CA LEU A 141 24.99 -2.13 -13.27
C LEU A 141 25.98 -2.85 -12.35
N GLN A 142 25.48 -3.58 -11.35
CA GLN A 142 26.31 -4.35 -10.40
C GLN A 142 26.97 -5.60 -11.01
N SER A 143 26.48 -6.08 -12.16
CA SER A 143 27.05 -7.24 -12.85
C SER A 143 28.16 -6.89 -13.84
N THR A 144 28.52 -5.61 -13.99
CA THR A 144 29.72 -5.21 -14.74
C THR A 144 30.94 -5.51 -13.86
N PRO A 145 31.79 -6.50 -14.19
CA PRO A 145 32.93 -6.84 -13.35
C PRO A 145 33.90 -5.64 -13.30
N PRO A 146 34.53 -5.36 -12.15
CA PRO A 146 35.60 -4.37 -12.09
C PRO A 146 36.71 -4.79 -13.05
N LEU A 147 37.18 -3.85 -13.88
CA LEU A 147 38.38 -4.03 -14.70
C LEU A 147 39.49 -4.60 -13.82
N ALA A 148 39.95 -5.81 -14.14
CA ALA A 148 41.03 -6.46 -13.43
C ALA A 148 42.24 -5.52 -13.38
N PRO A 149 42.83 -5.22 -12.20
CA PRO A 149 44.03 -4.41 -12.16
C PRO A 149 45.13 -5.14 -12.92
N HIS A 150 45.69 -4.44 -13.91
CA HIS A 150 46.81 -4.88 -14.72
C HIS A 150 47.92 -5.40 -13.80
N SER A 151 48.26 -6.68 -13.96
CA SER A 151 49.41 -7.31 -13.30
C SER A 151 50.65 -6.48 -13.61
N LYS A 152 51.21 -5.82 -12.58
CA LYS A 152 52.59 -5.33 -12.62
C LYS A 152 53.50 -6.53 -12.34
N LYS A 153 54.02 -7.13 -13.41
CA LYS A 153 55.25 -7.92 -13.38
C LYS A 153 56.42 -6.96 -13.52
N THR A 154 57.28 -6.90 -12.50
CA THR A 154 58.63 -6.31 -12.43
C THR A 154 58.99 -6.38 -10.94
N GLU A 155 60.10 -6.90 -10.46
CA GLU A 155 61.31 -7.54 -10.98
C GLU A 155 61.96 -8.23 -9.77
#